data_AF-A0A8J5C2T7-F1
#
_entry.id   AF-A0A8J5C2T7-F1
#
_cell.length_a   1.000
_cell.length_b   1.000
_cell.length_c   1.000
_cell.angle_alpha   90.00
_cell.angle_beta   90.00
_cell.angle_gamma   90.00
#
_symmetry.space_group_name_H-M   'P 1'
#
loop_
_entity.id
_entity.type
_entity.pdbx_description
1 polymer ?
#
loop_
_entity_poly.entity_id
_entity_poly.type
_entity_poly.pdbx_seq_one_letter_code
_entity_poly.pdbx_strand_id
1 'polypeptide(L)'
;MDYLLTLPSVRERSTAVFNQAKKNQLTNFTADFDKLPAVAEYVHKLIERDYQSDASKIPPHGRWQHFDVGHKRLEPLIESWEKKGVAKDEIAARLVDLFVVSVLLDAGAGSVWKYTEGSGEQTGRSEGIAIASLDMFAAGLFGDADIVTGPGLERLTLTQLSDGFQVSDKNPMDGLEGRYNLLVRLGKALIASPELFGPSARPGHLITYLKSTEGPVKIATLWESLMKGLGPIWPEGRLKINGKALGDAWVCSSLPNKSGDEAGSVTPFHKLTQWLTYSILVPMKEYGGLKFEGEEQLTGLPEYRNGGLLVDFGVLTLKPEALKQSLGGSGDLPKFEPSSDVIVEWRALTVGFLDALLPMVNAKLDKPLVLPQLLEAGTWKAGREIAKEKRANGGPPIEIQSDGTVF
;
A
#
# COMPACT_ATOMS: atom_id res chain seq x y z
N MET A 1 12.41 20.40 -0.66
CA MET A 1 12.51 19.03 -1.19
C MET A 1 12.22 18.01 -0.10
N ASP A 2 13.01 17.95 0.97
CA ASP A 2 12.85 16.95 2.05
C ASP A 2 11.44 16.94 2.64
N TYR A 3 10.80 18.11 2.74
CA TYR A 3 9.38 18.24 3.09
C TYR A 3 8.46 17.30 2.28
N LEU A 4 8.64 17.17 0.95
CA LEU A 4 7.80 16.32 0.08
C LEU A 4 8.00 14.81 0.33
N LEU A 5 8.98 14.43 1.14
CA LEU A 5 9.21 13.05 1.57
C LEU A 5 8.58 12.75 2.92
N THR A 6 7.86 13.69 3.53
CA THR A 6 7.30 13.55 4.89
C THR A 6 5.80 13.21 4.88
N LEU A 7 5.31 12.55 5.93
CA LEU A 7 3.88 12.28 6.13
C LEU A 7 3.01 13.56 6.13
N PRO A 8 3.38 14.65 6.83
CA PRO A 8 2.62 15.90 6.78
C PRO A 8 2.40 16.41 5.36
N SER A 9 3.41 16.32 4.50
CA SER A 9 3.26 16.79 3.11
C SER A 9 2.20 16.01 2.33
N VAL A 10 2.06 14.70 2.55
CA VAL A 10 1.03 13.90 1.89
C VAL A 10 -0.37 14.38 2.29
N ARG A 11 -0.60 14.57 3.60
CA ARG A 11 -1.89 15.05 4.12
C ARG A 11 -2.17 16.50 3.70
N GLU A 12 -1.21 17.40 3.87
CA GLU A 12 -1.38 18.83 3.57
C GLU A 12 -1.68 19.08 2.10
N ARG A 13 -0.94 18.43 1.19
CA ARG A 13 -1.15 18.57 -0.26
C ARG A 13 -2.49 17.96 -0.70
N SER A 14 -2.82 16.77 -0.20
CA SER A 14 -4.12 16.13 -0.49
C SER A 14 -5.30 16.95 0.06
N THR A 15 -5.15 17.53 1.25
CA THR A 15 -6.16 18.42 1.86
C THR A 15 -6.35 19.69 1.04
N ALA A 16 -5.29 20.25 0.48
CA ALA A 16 -5.39 21.43 -0.40
C ALA A 16 -6.18 21.14 -1.67
N VAL A 17 -5.98 19.96 -2.30
CA VAL A 17 -6.76 19.51 -3.46
C VAL A 17 -8.22 19.22 -3.08
N PHE A 18 -8.46 18.52 -1.97
CA PHE A 18 -9.81 18.30 -1.44
C PHE A 18 -10.57 19.60 -1.15
N ASN A 19 -9.87 20.64 -0.69
CA ASN A 19 -10.46 21.96 -0.50
C ASN A 19 -10.79 22.67 -1.83
N GLN A 20 -10.16 22.31 -2.95
CA GLN A 20 -10.62 22.76 -4.28
C GLN A 20 -11.90 22.03 -4.70
N ALA A 21 -12.07 20.76 -4.32
CA ALA A 21 -13.31 20.01 -4.54
C ALA A 21 -14.52 20.72 -3.93
N LYS A 22 -14.40 21.17 -2.67
CA LYS A 22 -15.43 21.95 -1.97
C LYS A 22 -15.80 23.27 -2.66
N LYS A 23 -14.90 23.80 -3.50
CA LYS A 23 -15.07 25.07 -4.23
C LYS A 23 -15.45 24.86 -5.69
N ASN A 24 -15.64 23.63 -6.14
CA ASN A 24 -15.82 23.28 -7.56
C ASN A 24 -14.66 23.76 -8.45
N GLN A 25 -13.44 23.78 -7.92
CA GLN A 25 -12.22 24.29 -8.58
C GLN A 25 -11.27 23.17 -9.04
N LEU A 26 -11.74 21.93 -9.07
CA LEU A 26 -10.99 20.79 -9.60
C LEU A 26 -10.82 20.88 -11.12
N THR A 27 -9.77 20.26 -11.63
CA THR A 27 -9.41 20.29 -13.05
C THR A 27 -10.12 19.17 -13.81
N ASN A 28 -10.06 17.93 -13.31
CA ASN A 28 -10.52 16.73 -14.02
C ASN A 28 -11.83 16.15 -13.47
N PHE A 29 -12.19 16.46 -12.21
CA PHE A 29 -13.39 15.91 -11.58
C PHE A 29 -14.39 17.00 -11.17
N THR A 30 -15.66 16.63 -11.11
CA THR A 30 -16.67 17.31 -10.29
C THR A 30 -16.91 16.46 -9.04
N ALA A 31 -17.07 17.12 -7.88
CA ALA A 31 -17.33 16.46 -6.62
C ALA A 31 -18.76 16.75 -6.14
N ASP A 32 -19.51 15.69 -5.82
CA ASP A 32 -20.86 15.77 -5.24
C ASP A 32 -20.82 15.26 -3.79
N PHE A 33 -20.77 16.20 -2.85
CA PHE A 33 -20.71 15.90 -1.42
C PHE A 33 -22.02 15.33 -0.87
N ASP A 34 -23.16 15.52 -1.55
CA ASP A 34 -24.45 14.98 -1.13
C ASP A 34 -24.52 13.46 -1.31
N LYS A 35 -23.60 12.87 -2.08
CA LYS A 35 -23.44 11.41 -2.22
C LYS A 35 -22.60 10.78 -1.11
N LEU A 36 -21.82 11.58 -0.37
CA LEU A 36 -20.91 11.06 0.64
C LEU A 36 -21.61 10.30 1.80
N PRO A 37 -22.81 10.73 2.28
CA PRO A 37 -23.56 9.95 3.27
C PRO A 37 -23.91 8.53 2.81
N ALA A 38 -24.18 8.31 1.52
CA ALA A 38 -24.47 6.98 0.99
C ALA A 38 -23.23 6.07 1.03
N VAL A 39 -22.04 6.63 0.80
CA VAL A 39 -20.77 5.90 0.96
C VAL A 39 -20.55 5.50 2.41
N ALA A 40 -20.74 6.43 3.36
CA ALA A 40 -20.59 6.15 4.78
C ALA A 40 -21.58 5.08 5.27
N GLU A 41 -22.83 5.12 4.77
CA GLU A 41 -23.84 4.11 5.08
C GLU A 41 -23.48 2.73 4.52
N TYR A 42 -22.98 2.65 3.29
CA TYR A 42 -22.55 1.38 2.69
C TYR A 42 -21.37 0.78 3.45
N VAL A 43 -20.37 1.59 3.80
CA VAL A 43 -19.24 1.17 4.64
C VAL A 43 -19.70 0.70 6.01
N HIS A 44 -20.58 1.44 6.68
CA HIS A 44 -21.14 1.05 7.98
C HIS A 44 -21.82 -0.32 7.91
N LYS A 45 -22.67 -0.57 6.90
CA LYS A 45 -23.36 -1.86 6.72
C LYS A 45 -22.40 -3.04 6.54
N LEU A 46 -21.27 -2.85 5.86
CA LEU A 46 -20.26 -3.91 5.73
C LEU A 46 -19.59 -4.20 7.08
N ILE A 47 -19.27 -3.15 7.84
CA ILE A 47 -18.67 -3.29 9.16
C ILE A 47 -19.65 -3.96 10.14
N GLU A 48 -20.93 -3.59 10.09
CA GLU A 48 -22.00 -4.25 10.86
C GLU A 48 -22.12 -5.74 10.47
N ARG A 49 -22.17 -6.05 9.17
CA ARG A 49 -22.27 -7.43 8.67
C ARG A 49 -21.11 -8.31 9.13
N ASP A 50 -19.88 -7.81 9.03
CA ASP A 50 -18.67 -8.63 9.17
C ASP A 50 -18.08 -8.61 10.59
N TYR A 51 -18.32 -7.53 11.33
CA TYR A 51 -17.72 -7.29 12.65
C TYR A 51 -18.74 -6.94 13.72
N GLN A 52 -20.05 -6.93 13.40
CA GLN A 52 -21.13 -6.57 14.34
C GLN A 52 -20.92 -5.18 14.93
N SER A 53 -20.36 -4.26 14.14
CA SER A 53 -20.01 -2.89 14.56
C SER A 53 -19.00 -2.80 15.72
N ASP A 54 -18.31 -3.90 16.05
CA ASP A 54 -17.27 -3.93 17.06
C ASP A 54 -15.90 -3.64 16.46
N ALA A 55 -15.51 -2.37 16.53
CA ALA A 55 -14.21 -1.87 16.07
C ALA A 55 -13.01 -2.65 16.66
N SER A 56 -13.14 -3.24 17.86
CA SER A 56 -12.03 -3.96 18.50
C SER A 56 -11.68 -5.29 17.83
N LYS A 57 -12.59 -5.83 17.01
CA LYS A 57 -12.36 -7.05 16.21
C LYS A 57 -11.75 -6.76 14.84
N ILE A 58 -11.68 -5.49 14.45
CA ILE A 58 -11.16 -5.09 13.14
C ILE A 58 -9.65 -4.90 13.26
N PRO A 59 -8.83 -5.74 12.60
CA PRO A 59 -7.40 -5.51 12.60
C PRO A 59 -7.07 -4.25 11.77
N PRO A 60 -5.92 -3.61 12.02
CA PRO A 60 -5.46 -2.54 11.14
C PRO A 60 -5.16 -3.10 9.75
N HIS A 61 -5.47 -2.32 8.71
CA HIS A 61 -5.15 -2.68 7.32
C HIS A 61 -3.65 -2.91 7.15
N GLY A 62 -3.28 -4.03 6.53
CA GLY A 62 -1.88 -4.35 6.28
C GLY A 62 -1.71 -5.68 5.56
N ARG A 63 -0.45 -6.11 5.45
CA ARG A 63 -0.12 -7.35 4.75
C ARG A 63 -0.55 -8.61 5.50
N TRP A 64 -0.69 -8.56 6.82
CA TRP A 64 -1.01 -9.71 7.67
C TRP A 64 -2.26 -10.47 7.18
N GLN A 65 -3.36 -9.75 6.92
CA GLN A 65 -4.64 -10.35 6.55
C GLN A 65 -4.58 -11.08 5.20
N HIS A 66 -3.64 -10.69 4.32
CA HIS A 66 -3.46 -11.33 3.02
C HIS A 66 -2.82 -12.71 3.15
N PHE A 67 -1.94 -12.91 4.12
CA PHE A 67 -1.38 -14.24 4.43
C PHE A 67 -2.42 -15.17 5.05
N ASP A 68 -3.38 -14.61 5.81
CA ASP A 68 -4.38 -15.38 6.55
C ASP A 68 -5.71 -15.57 5.78
N VAL A 69 -5.70 -15.37 4.45
CA VAL A 69 -6.92 -15.58 3.65
C VAL A 69 -7.36 -17.05 3.73
N GLY A 70 -8.64 -17.29 4.02
CA GLY A 70 -9.20 -18.63 4.19
C GLY A 70 -8.82 -19.32 5.51
N HIS A 71 -7.54 -19.35 5.87
CA HIS A 71 -7.03 -19.94 7.11
C HIS A 71 -5.75 -19.24 7.61
N LYS A 72 -5.42 -19.45 8.90
CA LYS A 72 -4.24 -18.87 9.55
C LYS A 72 -2.95 -19.51 9.04
N ARG A 73 -2.00 -18.70 8.57
CA ARG A 73 -0.66 -19.14 8.13
C ARG A 73 0.46 -18.59 9.02
N LEU A 74 0.33 -17.33 9.46
CA LEU A 74 1.37 -16.70 10.27
C LEU A 74 1.42 -17.20 11.71
N GLU A 75 0.27 -17.44 12.33
CA GLU A 75 0.20 -17.93 13.71
C GLU A 75 0.89 -19.30 13.89
N PRO A 76 0.59 -20.34 13.07
CA PRO A 76 1.34 -21.60 13.13
C PRO A 76 2.84 -21.46 12.86
N LEU A 77 3.24 -20.56 11.96
CA LEU A 77 4.65 -20.29 11.67
C LEU A 77 5.36 -19.68 12.89
N ILE A 78 4.74 -18.68 13.52
CA ILE A 78 5.25 -18.01 14.72
C ILE A 78 5.35 -19.00 15.88
N GLU A 79 4.32 -19.81 16.13
CA GLU A 79 4.37 -20.87 17.13
C GLU A 79 5.53 -21.85 16.89
N SER A 80 5.84 -22.14 15.62
CA SER A 80 6.96 -23.02 15.27
C SER A 80 8.32 -22.41 15.66
N TRP A 81 8.47 -21.09 15.55
CA TRP A 81 9.66 -20.36 15.97
C TRP A 81 9.74 -20.29 17.50
N GLU A 82 8.62 -20.03 18.18
CA GLU A 82 8.55 -20.02 19.65
C GLU A 82 8.92 -21.39 20.24
N LYS A 83 8.41 -22.48 19.65
CA LYS A 83 8.77 -23.87 20.04
C LYS A 83 10.27 -24.18 19.84
N LYS A 84 10.93 -23.50 18.91
CA LYS A 84 12.38 -23.57 18.68
C LYS A 84 13.19 -22.64 19.60
N GLY A 85 12.54 -21.89 20.48
CA GLY A 85 13.19 -20.96 21.41
C GLY A 85 13.68 -19.66 20.76
N VAL A 86 13.12 -19.28 19.60
CA VAL A 86 13.45 -18.00 18.95
C VAL A 86 12.94 -16.85 19.81
N ALA A 87 13.81 -15.88 20.10
CA ALA A 87 13.44 -14.71 20.91
C ALA A 87 12.39 -13.84 20.21
N LYS A 88 11.53 -13.17 20.98
CA LYS A 88 10.44 -12.31 20.44
C LYS A 88 10.94 -11.23 19.47
N ASP A 89 12.08 -10.62 19.77
CA ASP A 89 12.69 -9.61 18.90
C ASP A 89 13.12 -10.19 17.54
N GLU A 90 13.62 -11.43 17.52
CA GLU A 90 13.97 -12.11 16.28
C GLU A 90 12.71 -12.57 15.52
N ILE A 91 11.65 -13.00 16.20
CA ILE A 91 10.34 -13.25 15.58
C ILE A 91 9.83 -11.98 14.88
N ALA A 92 9.91 -10.84 15.56
CA ALA A 92 9.53 -9.55 15.00
C ALA A 92 10.38 -9.22 13.76
N ALA A 93 11.70 -9.42 13.82
CA ALA A 93 12.59 -9.20 12.69
C ALA A 93 12.25 -10.10 11.49
N ARG A 94 11.95 -11.39 11.71
CA ARG A 94 11.53 -12.33 10.64
C ARG A 94 10.19 -11.93 10.01
N LEU A 95 9.23 -11.47 10.82
CA LEU A 95 7.97 -10.97 10.29
C LEU A 95 8.16 -9.69 9.47
N VAL A 96 9.01 -8.77 9.92
CA VAL A 96 9.35 -7.56 9.15
C VAL A 96 10.10 -7.91 7.85
N ASP A 97 11.04 -8.87 7.88
CA ASP A 97 11.70 -9.42 6.69
C ASP A 97 10.67 -9.88 5.65
N LEU A 98 9.77 -10.78 6.05
CA LEU A 98 8.69 -11.31 5.21
C LEU A 98 7.79 -10.20 4.68
N PHE A 99 7.36 -9.28 5.55
CA PHE A 99 6.37 -8.26 5.20
C PHE A 99 6.94 -7.24 4.21
N VAL A 100 8.21 -6.83 4.38
CA VAL A 100 8.89 -5.93 3.44
C VAL A 100 8.94 -6.56 2.05
N VAL A 101 9.41 -7.81 1.93
CA VAL A 101 9.49 -8.49 0.63
C VAL A 101 8.09 -8.67 0.03
N SER A 102 7.13 -9.15 0.83
CA SER A 102 5.77 -9.42 0.36
C SER A 102 5.02 -8.18 -0.11
N VAL A 103 5.19 -7.04 0.58
CA VAL A 103 4.60 -5.76 0.19
C VAL A 103 5.20 -5.24 -1.13
N LEU A 104 6.53 -5.32 -1.29
CA LEU A 104 7.19 -4.92 -2.54
C LEU A 104 6.80 -5.81 -3.72
N LEU A 105 6.52 -7.08 -3.45
CA LEU A 105 6.02 -8.03 -4.45
C LEU A 105 4.55 -7.82 -4.82
N ASP A 106 3.78 -7.03 -4.08
CA ASP A 106 2.35 -6.85 -4.32
C ASP A 106 2.02 -5.65 -5.23
N ALA A 107 2.46 -5.75 -6.48
CA ALA A 107 1.84 -4.99 -7.56
C ALA A 107 0.81 -5.88 -8.27
N GLY A 108 -0.09 -5.34 -9.08
CA GLY A 108 -1.08 -6.17 -9.80
C GLY A 108 -0.45 -7.36 -10.54
N ALA A 109 -0.98 -8.56 -10.34
CA ALA A 109 -0.51 -9.81 -10.97
C ALA A 109 -1.34 -10.21 -12.22
N GLY A 110 -2.12 -9.27 -12.76
CA GLY A 110 -3.14 -9.56 -13.77
C GLY A 110 -4.37 -10.27 -13.19
N SER A 111 -5.32 -10.57 -14.05
CA SER A 111 -6.58 -11.26 -13.69
C SER A 111 -6.51 -12.78 -13.83
N VAL A 112 -5.44 -13.30 -14.45
CA VAL A 112 -5.29 -14.71 -14.82
C VAL A 112 -4.47 -15.48 -13.78
N TRP A 113 -3.36 -14.90 -13.31
CA TRP A 113 -2.41 -15.56 -12.41
C TRP A 113 -3.06 -16.05 -11.11
N LYS A 114 -2.70 -17.27 -10.69
CA LYS A 114 -3.05 -17.85 -9.39
C LYS A 114 -1.85 -18.60 -8.80
N TYR A 115 -1.72 -18.53 -7.48
CA TYR A 115 -0.84 -19.40 -6.71
C TYR A 115 -1.59 -20.66 -6.28
N THR A 116 -0.99 -21.84 -6.45
CA THR A 116 -1.53 -23.11 -5.98
C THR A 116 -0.72 -23.61 -4.79
N GLU A 117 -1.35 -23.71 -3.63
CA GLU A 117 -0.69 -24.22 -2.42
C GLU A 117 -0.48 -25.74 -2.48
N GLY A 118 0.32 -26.28 -1.56
CA GLY A 118 0.51 -27.74 -1.43
C GLY A 118 -0.79 -28.52 -1.16
N SER A 119 -1.83 -27.85 -0.65
CA SER A 119 -3.18 -28.39 -0.48
C SER A 119 -3.98 -28.52 -1.78
N GLY A 120 -3.54 -27.85 -2.86
CA GLY A 120 -4.26 -27.69 -4.11
C GLY A 120 -5.20 -26.48 -4.17
N GLU A 121 -5.33 -25.70 -3.08
CA GLU A 121 -6.11 -24.46 -3.07
C GLU A 121 -5.46 -23.41 -3.98
N GLN A 122 -6.28 -22.69 -4.74
CA GLN A 122 -5.83 -21.67 -5.70
C GLN A 122 -6.27 -20.27 -5.30
N THR A 123 -5.30 -19.39 -5.09
CA THR A 123 -5.54 -17.99 -4.72
C THR A 123 -4.82 -17.06 -5.67
N GLY A 124 -5.54 -16.09 -6.26
CA GLY A 124 -4.96 -15.07 -7.14
C GLY A 124 -4.78 -13.73 -6.46
N ARG A 125 -4.42 -12.71 -7.26
CA ARG A 125 -4.29 -11.30 -6.83
C ARG A 125 -3.32 -11.15 -5.63
N SER A 126 -3.56 -10.13 -4.80
CA SER A 126 -2.66 -9.73 -3.71
C SER A 126 -2.52 -10.81 -2.64
N GLU A 127 -3.62 -11.52 -2.35
CA GLU A 127 -3.67 -12.62 -1.41
C GLU A 127 -2.82 -13.82 -1.90
N GLY A 128 -2.90 -14.16 -3.19
CA GLY A 128 -2.04 -15.20 -3.78
C GLY A 128 -0.55 -14.85 -3.75
N ILE A 129 -0.20 -13.58 -4.00
CA ILE A 129 1.18 -13.09 -3.88
C ILE A 129 1.68 -13.21 -2.44
N ALA A 130 0.81 -12.97 -1.45
CA ALA A 130 1.18 -13.08 -0.04
C ALA A 130 1.59 -14.52 0.27
N ILE A 131 0.74 -15.49 -0.09
CA ILE A 131 1.01 -16.91 0.13
C ILE A 131 2.28 -17.35 -0.61
N ALA A 132 2.43 -17.01 -1.90
CA ALA A 132 3.64 -17.34 -2.67
C ALA A 132 4.91 -16.77 -2.01
N SER A 133 4.86 -15.53 -1.54
CA SER A 133 5.99 -14.89 -0.85
C SER A 133 6.32 -15.52 0.50
N LEU A 134 5.32 -16.03 1.21
CA LEU A 134 5.50 -16.77 2.46
C LEU A 134 6.22 -18.09 2.20
N ASP A 135 5.79 -18.84 1.19
CA ASP A 135 6.41 -20.13 0.85
C ASP A 135 7.85 -19.96 0.35
N MET A 136 8.10 -18.94 -0.48
CA MET A 136 9.46 -18.57 -0.90
C MET A 136 10.36 -18.16 0.27
N PHE A 137 9.80 -17.41 1.24
CA PHE A 137 10.50 -17.00 2.45
C PHE A 137 10.84 -18.19 3.37
N ALA A 138 9.87 -19.07 3.61
CA ALA A 138 10.06 -20.28 4.41
C ALA A 138 11.09 -21.24 3.76
N ALA A 139 11.12 -21.30 2.43
CA ALA A 139 12.11 -22.05 1.66
C ALA A 139 13.51 -21.39 1.61
N GLY A 140 13.65 -20.17 2.14
CA GLY A 140 14.90 -19.43 2.19
C GLY A 140 15.33 -18.79 0.88
N LEU A 141 14.40 -18.59 -0.05
CA LEU A 141 14.73 -18.03 -1.37
C LEU A 141 15.36 -16.64 -1.31
N PHE A 142 15.03 -15.85 -0.29
CA PHE A 142 15.49 -14.46 -0.12
C PHE A 142 16.73 -14.32 0.79
N GLY A 143 17.33 -15.43 1.22
CA GLY A 143 18.39 -15.45 2.22
C GLY A 143 18.61 -16.85 2.76
N ASP A 144 18.15 -17.05 3.99
CA ASP A 144 18.08 -18.36 4.67
C ASP A 144 16.60 -18.66 4.98
N ALA A 145 16.28 -19.90 5.37
CA ALA A 145 14.92 -20.25 5.76
C ALA A 145 14.39 -19.29 6.84
N ASP A 146 13.23 -18.70 6.58
CA ASP A 146 12.57 -17.71 7.42
C ASP A 146 13.36 -16.40 7.64
N ILE A 147 14.32 -16.07 6.76
CA ILE A 147 15.17 -14.87 6.88
C ILE A 147 15.40 -14.23 5.51
N VAL A 148 15.23 -12.90 5.43
CA VAL A 148 15.60 -12.11 4.24
C VAL A 148 16.92 -11.40 4.50
N THR A 149 17.88 -11.50 3.58
CA THR A 149 19.15 -10.75 3.67
C THR A 149 19.42 -9.99 2.38
N GLY A 150 20.11 -8.87 2.48
CA GLY A 150 20.57 -8.10 1.32
C GLY A 150 21.33 -8.97 0.31
N PRO A 151 22.36 -9.73 0.73
CA PRO A 151 23.08 -10.66 -0.15
C PRO A 151 22.19 -11.78 -0.73
N GLY A 152 21.18 -12.25 0.01
CA GLY A 152 20.22 -13.23 -0.50
C GLY A 152 19.38 -12.68 -1.65
N LEU A 153 18.88 -11.46 -1.49
CA LEU A 153 18.13 -10.74 -2.52
C LEU A 153 18.98 -10.39 -3.75
N GLU A 154 20.26 -10.04 -3.58
CA GLU A 154 21.16 -9.79 -4.72
C GLU A 154 21.48 -11.05 -5.54
N ARG A 155 21.47 -12.22 -4.91
CA ARG A 155 21.70 -13.52 -5.57
C ARG A 155 20.44 -14.14 -6.19
N LEU A 156 19.27 -13.57 -5.90
CA LEU A 156 18.02 -14.01 -6.49
C LEU A 156 18.15 -13.98 -8.02
N THR A 157 17.56 -14.96 -8.70
CA THR A 157 17.46 -14.99 -10.16
C THR A 157 16.01 -14.85 -10.59
N LEU A 158 15.80 -14.35 -11.81
CA LEU A 158 14.44 -14.25 -12.38
C LEU A 158 13.75 -15.62 -12.46
N THR A 159 14.50 -16.67 -12.80
CA THR A 159 13.97 -18.06 -12.85
C THR A 159 13.49 -18.52 -11.49
N GLN A 160 14.27 -18.32 -10.43
CA GLN A 160 13.84 -18.68 -9.07
C GLN A 160 12.56 -17.95 -8.65
N LEU A 161 12.45 -16.66 -8.98
CA LEU A 161 11.24 -15.89 -8.68
C LEU A 161 10.04 -16.37 -9.53
N SER A 162 10.28 -16.68 -10.81
CA SER A 162 9.28 -17.26 -11.72
C SER A 162 8.74 -18.58 -11.18
N ASP A 163 9.62 -19.48 -10.74
CA ASP A 163 9.28 -20.79 -10.19
C ASP A 163 8.51 -20.64 -8.87
N GLY A 164 8.97 -19.75 -7.98
CA GLY A 164 8.30 -19.46 -6.72
C GLY A 164 6.90 -18.87 -6.89
N PHE A 165 6.65 -18.13 -7.97
CA PHE A 165 5.31 -17.67 -8.35
C PHE A 165 4.54 -18.64 -9.26
N GLN A 166 5.13 -19.79 -9.62
CA GLN A 166 4.50 -20.77 -10.52
C GLN A 166 4.13 -20.16 -11.89
N VAL A 167 4.94 -19.23 -12.40
CA VAL A 167 4.68 -18.55 -13.68
C VAL A 167 5.00 -19.49 -14.83
N SER A 168 4.06 -19.58 -15.77
CA SER A 168 4.19 -20.34 -17.01
C SER A 168 3.25 -19.79 -18.07
N ASP A 169 3.32 -20.30 -19.30
CA ASP A 169 2.38 -19.92 -20.38
C ASP A 169 0.90 -20.14 -20.00
N LYS A 170 0.62 -21.08 -19.09
CA LYS A 170 -0.74 -21.39 -18.62
C LYS A 170 -1.12 -20.62 -17.35
N ASN A 171 -0.16 -19.98 -16.69
CA ASN A 171 -0.34 -19.19 -15.47
C ASN A 171 0.51 -17.91 -15.57
N PRO A 172 0.26 -17.04 -16.56
CA PRO A 172 1.08 -15.86 -16.80
C PRO A 172 0.87 -14.84 -15.68
N MET A 173 1.95 -14.14 -15.28
CA MET A 173 1.92 -13.07 -14.29
C MET A 173 2.44 -11.77 -14.90
N ASP A 174 1.67 -10.70 -14.74
CA ASP A 174 2.09 -9.36 -15.14
C ASP A 174 3.19 -8.83 -14.21
N GLY A 175 4.19 -8.17 -14.78
CA GLY A 175 5.21 -7.41 -14.03
C GLY A 175 6.27 -8.26 -13.32
N LEU A 176 6.45 -9.54 -13.67
CA LEU A 176 7.42 -10.43 -13.02
C LEU A 176 8.86 -9.88 -13.03
N GLU A 177 9.33 -9.36 -14.17
CA GLU A 177 10.67 -8.77 -14.30
C GLU A 177 10.82 -7.50 -13.45
N GLY A 178 9.75 -6.69 -13.36
CA GLY A 178 9.70 -5.51 -12.49
C GLY A 178 9.88 -5.88 -11.02
N ARG A 179 9.22 -6.94 -10.55
CA ARG A 179 9.36 -7.49 -9.18
C ARG A 179 10.76 -7.97 -8.89
N TYR A 180 11.32 -8.76 -9.80
CA TYR A 180 12.68 -9.26 -9.70
C TYR A 180 13.67 -8.10 -9.54
N ASN A 181 13.61 -7.12 -10.44
CA ASN A 181 14.50 -5.95 -10.40
C ASN A 181 14.30 -5.10 -9.14
N LEU A 182 13.09 -5.04 -8.59
CA LEU A 182 12.80 -4.35 -7.34
C LEU A 182 13.45 -5.06 -6.14
N LEU A 183 13.37 -6.39 -6.06
CA LEU A 183 14.01 -7.17 -4.98
C LEU A 183 15.55 -7.11 -5.06
N VAL A 184 16.14 -7.18 -6.26
CA VAL A 184 17.59 -7.02 -6.42
C VAL A 184 18.04 -5.63 -5.97
N ARG A 185 17.28 -4.58 -6.29
CA ARG A 185 17.56 -3.22 -5.81
C ARG A 185 17.35 -3.06 -4.30
N LEU A 186 16.36 -3.75 -3.73
CA LEU A 186 16.22 -3.84 -2.27
C LEU A 186 17.49 -4.43 -1.65
N GLY A 187 18.00 -5.54 -2.18
CA GLY A 187 19.24 -6.15 -1.69
C GLY A 187 20.41 -5.16 -1.60
N LYS A 188 20.64 -4.43 -2.68
CA LYS A 188 21.65 -3.36 -2.77
C LYS A 188 21.44 -2.24 -1.74
N ALA A 189 20.19 -1.78 -1.59
CA ALA A 189 19.86 -0.69 -0.68
C ALA A 189 20.05 -1.08 0.80
N LEU A 190 19.71 -2.33 1.16
CA LEU A 190 19.91 -2.86 2.49
C LEU A 190 21.41 -2.94 2.82
N ILE A 191 22.24 -3.44 1.88
CA ILE A 191 23.70 -3.54 2.05
C ILE A 191 24.34 -2.15 2.19
N ALA A 192 23.86 -1.17 1.43
CA ALA A 192 24.37 0.19 1.45
C ALA A 192 23.98 0.99 2.70
N SER A 193 23.08 0.49 3.54
CA SER A 193 22.58 1.18 4.74
C SER A 193 22.72 0.34 6.02
N PRO A 194 23.94 -0.09 6.39
CA PRO A 194 24.17 -0.95 7.55
C PRO A 194 23.78 -0.31 8.89
N GLU A 195 23.66 1.01 8.95
CA GLU A 195 23.15 1.73 10.12
C GLU A 195 21.66 1.49 10.38
N LEU A 196 20.88 1.20 9.33
CA LEU A 196 19.45 0.90 9.44
C LEU A 196 19.19 -0.61 9.52
N PHE A 197 19.90 -1.40 8.72
CA PHE A 197 19.60 -2.82 8.49
C PHE A 197 20.63 -3.78 9.08
N GLY A 198 21.60 -3.24 9.83
CA GLY A 198 22.66 -4.00 10.48
C GLY A 198 23.62 -4.69 9.51
N PRO A 199 24.62 -5.43 10.03
CA PRO A 199 25.68 -6.03 9.22
C PRO A 199 25.17 -7.14 8.28
N SER A 200 24.08 -7.82 8.62
CA SER A 200 23.46 -8.83 7.78
C SER A 200 22.50 -8.25 6.72
N ALA A 201 22.35 -6.93 6.68
CA ALA A 201 21.47 -6.22 5.74
C ALA A 201 20.04 -6.80 5.71
N ARG A 202 19.41 -6.95 6.89
CA ARG A 202 18.05 -7.49 7.02
C ARG A 202 17.03 -6.37 7.17
N PRO A 203 15.89 -6.39 6.45
CA PRO A 203 14.82 -5.42 6.69
C PRO A 203 14.37 -5.37 8.16
N GLY A 204 14.29 -6.53 8.82
CA GLY A 204 13.86 -6.68 10.21
C GLY A 204 14.78 -6.05 11.25
N HIS A 205 16.06 -5.81 10.91
CA HIS A 205 16.99 -5.11 11.81
C HIS A 205 16.67 -3.62 11.98
N LEU A 206 15.73 -3.09 11.19
CA LEU A 206 15.16 -1.76 11.44
C LEU A 206 14.55 -1.67 12.86
N ILE A 207 14.07 -2.78 13.43
CA ILE A 207 13.61 -2.84 14.83
C ILE A 207 14.73 -2.46 15.79
N THR A 208 15.93 -3.02 15.61
CA THR A 208 17.10 -2.74 16.44
C THR A 208 17.49 -1.27 16.34
N TYR A 209 17.48 -0.70 15.13
CA TYR A 209 17.71 0.73 14.91
C TYR A 209 16.69 1.58 15.68
N LEU A 210 15.40 1.28 15.59
CA LEU A 210 14.35 2.06 16.26
C LEU A 210 14.41 1.93 17.79
N LYS A 211 14.78 0.76 18.33
CA LYS A 211 14.98 0.54 19.77
C LYS A 211 16.16 1.33 20.35
N SER A 212 17.07 1.82 19.51
CA SER A 212 18.16 2.69 19.98
C SER A 212 17.69 4.09 20.38
N THR A 213 16.44 4.45 20.06
CA THR A 213 15.82 5.70 20.49
C THR A 213 15.22 5.58 21.89
N GLU A 214 15.37 6.62 22.72
CA GLU A 214 14.78 6.65 24.06
C GLU A 214 13.27 6.94 24.00
N GLY A 215 12.46 6.12 24.69
CA GLY A 215 11.02 6.31 24.81
C GLY A 215 10.19 5.71 23.65
N PRO A 216 8.91 6.09 23.52
CA PRO A 216 8.08 5.70 22.38
C PRO A 216 8.67 6.21 21.05
N VAL A 217 8.63 5.36 20.03
CA VAL A 217 9.12 5.70 18.69
C VAL A 217 8.10 6.58 17.98
N LYS A 218 8.52 7.75 17.51
CA LYS A 218 7.68 8.59 16.65
C LYS A 218 7.44 7.88 15.32
N ILE A 219 6.20 7.87 14.84
CA ILE A 219 5.90 7.30 13.52
C ILE A 219 6.72 7.95 12.41
N ALA A 220 7.02 9.26 12.56
CA ALA A 220 7.88 10.01 11.65
C ALA A 220 9.29 9.41 11.56
N THR A 221 9.85 8.91 12.67
CA THR A 221 11.18 8.27 12.68
C THR A 221 11.17 6.96 11.89
N LEU A 222 10.14 6.12 12.06
CA LEU A 222 9.97 4.91 11.24
C LEU A 222 9.81 5.28 9.76
N TRP A 223 8.95 6.24 9.47
CA TRP A 223 8.71 6.73 8.12
C TRP A 223 9.98 7.24 7.43
N GLU A 224 10.74 8.12 8.09
CA GLU A 224 11.99 8.68 7.58
C GLU A 224 13.04 7.58 7.34
N SER A 225 13.10 6.59 8.23
CA SER A 225 14.00 5.43 8.07
C SER A 225 13.65 4.61 6.83
N LEU A 226 12.36 4.36 6.58
CA LEU A 226 11.90 3.68 5.38
C LEU A 226 12.15 4.52 4.12
N MET A 227 11.84 5.81 4.14
CA MET A 227 12.09 6.72 3.01
C MET A 227 13.57 6.81 2.65
N LYS A 228 14.45 6.85 3.66
CA LYS A 228 15.91 6.85 3.48
C LYS A 228 16.40 5.50 2.97
N GLY A 229 16.06 4.41 3.66
CA GLY A 229 16.58 3.07 3.36
C GLY A 229 16.03 2.47 2.07
N LEU A 230 14.79 2.79 1.70
CA LEU A 230 14.12 2.26 0.52
C LEU A 230 14.08 3.23 -0.65
N GLY A 231 14.44 4.51 -0.48
CA GLY A 231 14.50 5.48 -1.57
C GLY A 231 15.23 5.00 -2.83
N PRO A 232 16.40 4.32 -2.71
CA PRO A 232 17.15 3.81 -3.88
C PRO A 232 16.50 2.64 -4.64
N ILE A 233 15.43 2.00 -4.12
CA ILE A 233 14.87 0.81 -4.77
C ILE A 233 14.01 1.14 -5.99
N TRP A 234 13.53 2.38 -6.06
CA TRP A 234 12.59 2.82 -7.07
C TRP A 234 13.26 3.00 -8.44
N PRO A 235 12.57 2.65 -9.54
CA PRO A 235 13.12 2.80 -10.88
C PRO A 235 13.39 4.26 -11.24
N GLU A 236 14.34 4.45 -12.15
CA GLU A 236 14.61 5.75 -12.76
C GLU A 236 13.39 6.23 -13.57
N GLY A 237 13.17 7.55 -13.64
CA GLY A 237 12.02 8.15 -14.35
C GLY A 237 10.93 8.74 -13.44
N ARG A 238 11.07 8.65 -12.12
CA ARG A 238 10.23 9.40 -11.18
C ARG A 238 10.55 10.88 -11.21
N LEU A 239 9.57 11.72 -10.84
CA LEU A 239 9.74 13.17 -10.76
C LEU A 239 10.97 13.52 -9.93
N LYS A 240 11.84 14.38 -10.48
CA LYS A 240 13.05 14.86 -9.82
C LYS A 240 12.92 16.35 -9.56
N ILE A 241 13.29 16.78 -8.36
CA ILE A 241 13.53 18.19 -8.05
C ILE A 241 15.01 18.30 -7.68
N ASN A 242 15.75 19.23 -8.26
CA ASN A 242 17.20 19.39 -8.02
C ASN A 242 17.99 18.07 -8.14
N GLY A 243 17.65 17.24 -9.15
CA GLY A 243 18.33 15.98 -9.44
C GLY A 243 18.01 14.79 -8.52
N LYS A 244 17.25 14.96 -7.43
CA LYS A 244 16.84 13.83 -6.57
C LYS A 244 15.42 13.38 -6.90
N ALA A 245 15.24 12.07 -7.03
CA ALA A 245 13.93 11.46 -7.27
C ALA A 245 13.05 11.56 -6.01
N LEU A 246 11.79 11.91 -6.20
CA LEU A 246 10.78 12.00 -5.14
C LEU A 246 9.93 10.73 -5.01
N GLY A 247 10.25 9.66 -5.73
CA GLY A 247 9.45 8.43 -5.69
C GLY A 247 8.02 8.66 -6.20
N ASP A 248 7.03 8.33 -5.38
CA ASP A 248 5.61 8.45 -5.72
C ASP A 248 5.08 9.85 -5.37
N ALA A 249 5.48 10.82 -6.19
CA ALA A 249 5.07 12.22 -6.10
C ALA A 249 4.98 12.82 -7.50
N TRP A 250 3.91 13.57 -7.77
CA TRP A 250 3.55 14.01 -9.11
C TRP A 250 2.96 15.42 -9.11
N VAL A 251 3.04 16.10 -10.25
CA VAL A 251 2.41 17.43 -10.42
C VAL A 251 0.90 17.27 -10.46
N CYS A 252 0.17 18.13 -9.74
CA CYS A 252 -1.28 18.18 -9.74
C CYS A 252 -1.75 19.61 -10.05
N SER A 253 -2.53 19.77 -11.12
CA SER A 253 -3.03 21.06 -11.59
C SER A 253 -3.99 21.72 -10.60
N SER A 254 -4.70 20.91 -9.82
CA SER A 254 -5.62 21.38 -8.77
C SER A 254 -4.96 21.70 -7.44
N LEU A 255 -3.64 21.53 -7.32
CA LEU A 255 -2.91 21.98 -6.13
C LEU A 255 -2.56 23.47 -6.29
N PRO A 256 -3.08 24.36 -5.43
CA PRO A 256 -2.80 25.79 -5.56
C PRO A 256 -1.31 26.08 -5.34
N ASN A 257 -0.63 26.58 -6.37
CA ASN A 257 0.78 26.96 -6.31
C ASN A 257 0.92 28.47 -6.12
N LYS A 258 0.88 28.91 -4.85
CA LYS A 258 1.00 30.34 -4.50
C LYS A 258 2.44 30.87 -4.61
N SER A 259 3.43 30.00 -4.46
CA SER A 259 4.86 30.34 -4.49
C SER A 259 5.41 30.46 -5.92
N GLY A 260 4.76 29.83 -6.90
CA GLY A 260 5.23 29.77 -8.28
C GLY A 260 6.44 28.85 -8.49
N ASP A 261 6.87 28.12 -7.45
CA ASP A 261 7.97 27.18 -7.52
C ASP A 261 7.51 25.82 -8.07
N GLU A 262 8.40 25.10 -8.74
CA GLU A 262 8.09 23.78 -9.33
C GLU A 262 7.56 22.79 -8.28
N ALA A 263 8.11 22.84 -7.06
CA ALA A 263 7.69 22.02 -5.93
C ALA A 263 6.27 22.37 -5.42
N GLY A 264 5.78 23.58 -5.68
CA GLY A 264 4.51 24.09 -5.18
C GLY A 264 3.29 23.36 -5.72
N SER A 265 3.41 22.77 -6.92
CA SER A 265 2.36 21.96 -7.57
C SER A 265 2.55 20.45 -7.40
N VAL A 266 3.54 20.01 -6.61
CA VAL A 266 3.80 18.57 -6.41
C VAL A 266 2.99 18.01 -5.25
N THR A 267 2.27 16.93 -5.51
CA THR A 267 1.54 16.14 -4.53
C THR A 267 2.26 14.80 -4.30
N PRO A 268 2.85 14.58 -3.11
CA PRO A 268 3.42 13.29 -2.75
C PRO A 268 2.35 12.34 -2.21
N PHE A 269 2.51 11.05 -2.50
CA PHE A 269 1.66 9.98 -1.99
C PHE A 269 2.45 8.94 -1.22
N HIS A 270 3.59 8.50 -1.76
CA HIS A 270 4.44 7.46 -1.17
C HIS A 270 3.62 6.24 -0.72
N LYS A 271 2.62 5.86 -1.52
CA LYS A 271 1.55 4.94 -1.11
C LYS A 271 2.09 3.60 -0.65
N LEU A 272 3.09 3.06 -1.34
CA LEU A 272 3.66 1.76 -0.96
C LEU A 272 4.40 1.84 0.38
N THR A 273 5.14 2.93 0.63
CA THR A 273 5.80 3.14 1.92
C THR A 273 4.77 3.30 3.04
N GLN A 274 3.64 3.96 2.80
CA GLN A 274 2.54 4.05 3.77
C GLN A 274 1.95 2.68 4.09
N TRP A 275 1.65 1.91 3.05
CA TRP A 275 1.09 0.57 3.25
C TRP A 275 2.09 -0.40 3.90
N LEU A 276 3.38 -0.28 3.57
CA LEU A 276 4.45 -0.99 4.27
C LEU A 276 4.49 -0.61 5.75
N THR A 277 4.41 0.69 6.07
CA THR A 277 4.39 1.18 7.45
C THR A 277 3.24 0.57 8.23
N TYR A 278 2.01 0.60 7.69
CA TYR A 278 0.87 -0.06 8.33
C TYR A 278 1.11 -1.57 8.54
N SER A 279 1.70 -2.23 7.54
CA SER A 279 1.94 -3.67 7.59
C SER A 279 2.94 -4.07 8.69
N ILE A 280 4.05 -3.34 8.84
CA ILE A 280 5.11 -3.70 9.78
C ILE A 280 4.88 -3.17 11.20
N LEU A 281 3.94 -2.24 11.41
CA LEU A 281 3.60 -1.77 12.76
C LEU A 281 3.11 -2.90 13.66
N VAL A 282 2.30 -3.83 13.14
CA VAL A 282 1.79 -4.98 13.91
C VAL A 282 2.93 -5.84 14.45
N PRO A 283 3.84 -6.41 13.63
CA PRO A 283 4.94 -7.22 14.16
C PRO A 283 5.88 -6.43 15.08
N MET A 284 6.13 -5.15 14.79
CA MET A 284 6.98 -4.29 15.63
C MET A 284 6.41 -4.08 17.03
N LYS A 285 5.09 -3.92 17.16
CA LYS A 285 4.41 -3.74 18.45
C LYS A 285 4.27 -5.06 19.20
N GLU A 286 3.66 -6.06 18.56
CA GLU A 286 3.24 -7.30 19.22
C GLU A 286 4.42 -8.19 19.61
N TYR A 287 5.44 -8.26 18.75
CA TYR A 287 6.61 -9.11 18.95
C TYR A 287 7.86 -8.30 19.28
N GLY A 288 8.04 -7.15 18.64
CA GLY A 288 9.20 -6.28 18.87
C GLY A 288 9.13 -5.46 20.16
N GLY A 289 7.96 -5.37 20.80
CA GLY A 289 7.76 -4.58 22.03
C GLY A 289 7.92 -3.07 21.85
N LEU A 290 7.91 -2.57 20.62
CA LEU A 290 8.00 -1.15 20.32
C LEU A 290 6.66 -0.47 20.61
N LYS A 291 6.72 0.71 21.23
CA LYS A 291 5.57 1.60 21.37
C LYS A 291 5.72 2.72 20.35
N PHE A 292 4.62 3.10 19.70
CA PHE A 292 4.62 4.18 18.72
C PHE A 292 3.76 5.36 19.20
N GLU A 293 4.18 6.56 18.82
CA GLU A 293 3.39 7.78 18.95
C GLU A 293 3.22 8.48 17.60
N GLY A 294 2.11 9.20 17.44
CA GLY A 294 1.83 9.97 16.23
C GLY A 294 1.24 9.18 15.07
N GLU A 295 0.76 7.95 15.28
CA GLU A 295 0.23 7.08 14.21
C GLU A 295 -0.91 7.72 13.42
N GLU A 296 -1.65 8.66 14.01
CA GLU A 296 -2.67 9.45 13.33
C GLU A 296 -2.13 10.31 12.18
N GLN A 297 -0.81 10.50 12.08
CA GLN A 297 -0.16 11.16 10.94
C GLN A 297 -0.14 10.30 9.67
N LEU A 298 -0.32 8.98 9.78
CA LEU A 298 -0.49 8.12 8.60
C LEU A 298 -1.80 8.49 7.88
N THR A 299 -1.79 8.40 6.55
CA THR A 299 -2.91 8.84 5.72
C THR A 299 -3.64 7.67 5.08
N GLY A 300 -4.76 7.97 4.43
CA GLY A 300 -5.48 6.98 3.62
C GLY A 300 -4.64 6.56 2.42
N LEU A 301 -4.89 5.36 1.89
CA LEU A 301 -4.14 4.85 0.74
C LEU A 301 -4.82 5.28 -0.58
N PRO A 302 -4.15 6.06 -1.45
CA PRO A 302 -4.69 6.52 -2.72
C PRO A 302 -4.59 5.43 -3.79
N GLU A 303 -5.24 4.29 -3.54
CA GLU A 303 -5.34 3.17 -4.48
C GLU A 303 -6.75 3.08 -5.08
N TYR A 304 -6.86 2.31 -6.17
CA TYR A 304 -8.02 2.33 -7.04
C TYR A 304 -9.31 1.78 -6.42
N ARG A 305 -9.26 1.01 -5.32
CA ARG A 305 -10.48 0.52 -4.66
C ARG A 305 -11.09 1.61 -3.79
N ASN A 306 -10.28 2.29 -2.97
CA ASN A 306 -10.67 3.44 -2.18
C ASN A 306 -11.13 4.60 -3.07
N GLY A 307 -10.36 4.92 -4.11
CA GLY A 307 -10.74 5.96 -5.08
C GLY A 307 -11.94 5.54 -5.93
N GLY A 308 -12.02 4.26 -6.29
CA GLY A 308 -13.09 3.69 -7.11
C GLY A 308 -14.44 3.72 -6.40
N LEU A 309 -14.45 3.48 -5.09
CA LEU A 309 -15.64 3.62 -4.25
C LEU A 309 -16.28 5.01 -4.41
N LEU A 310 -15.47 6.07 -4.41
CA LEU A 310 -15.96 7.44 -4.54
C LEU A 310 -16.57 7.69 -5.93
N VAL A 311 -15.94 7.17 -6.98
CA VAL A 311 -16.44 7.30 -8.36
C VAL A 311 -17.72 6.49 -8.55
N ASP A 312 -17.77 5.28 -8.00
CA ASP A 312 -18.92 4.39 -8.13
C ASP A 312 -20.15 4.90 -7.40
N PHE A 313 -20.00 5.57 -6.28
CA PHE A 313 -21.13 6.22 -5.61
C PHE A 313 -21.49 7.59 -6.23
N GLY A 314 -20.75 8.04 -7.25
CA GLY A 314 -20.96 9.32 -7.90
C GLY A 314 -20.48 10.53 -7.08
N VAL A 315 -19.72 10.30 -5.99
CA VAL A 315 -19.06 11.38 -5.23
C VAL A 315 -18.07 12.10 -6.14
N LEU A 316 -17.38 11.36 -7.01
CA LEU A 316 -16.47 11.90 -8.02
C LEU A 316 -16.95 11.52 -9.42
N THR A 317 -17.05 12.51 -10.31
CA THR A 317 -17.39 12.29 -11.72
C THR A 317 -16.35 12.96 -12.61
N LEU A 318 -15.82 12.23 -13.60
CA LEU A 318 -14.91 12.81 -14.58
C LEU A 318 -15.60 13.89 -15.40
N LYS A 319 -14.92 15.02 -15.60
CA LYS A 319 -15.37 16.05 -16.53
C LYS A 319 -15.22 15.57 -17.98
N PRO A 320 -16.07 16.04 -18.92
CA PRO A 320 -15.98 15.67 -20.32
C PRO A 320 -14.58 15.90 -20.94
N GLU A 321 -13.89 16.96 -20.55
CA GLU A 321 -12.55 17.32 -21.03
C GLU A 321 -11.47 16.35 -20.54
N ALA A 322 -11.61 15.84 -19.31
CA ALA A 322 -10.73 14.82 -18.78
C ALA A 322 -10.99 13.46 -19.45
N LEU A 323 -12.27 13.12 -19.70
CA LEU A 323 -12.65 11.87 -20.36
C LEU A 323 -12.05 11.77 -21.78
N LYS A 324 -11.95 12.88 -22.51
CA LYS A 324 -11.32 12.95 -23.83
C LYS A 324 -9.82 12.59 -23.84
N GLN A 325 -9.16 12.64 -22.68
CA GLN A 325 -7.74 12.27 -22.54
C GLN A 325 -7.53 10.77 -22.27
N SER A 326 -8.61 10.00 -22.17
CA SER A 326 -8.56 8.55 -21.94
C SER A 326 -7.83 7.83 -23.09
N LEU A 327 -7.05 6.81 -22.72
CA LEU A 327 -6.34 5.91 -23.64
C LEU A 327 -7.24 4.80 -24.20
N GLY A 328 -8.51 4.74 -23.78
CA GLY A 328 -9.41 3.62 -24.07
C GLY A 328 -9.12 2.41 -23.19
N GLY A 329 -10.01 2.13 -22.25
CA GLY A 329 -9.91 0.99 -21.34
C GLY A 329 -10.69 -0.23 -21.82
N SER A 330 -10.90 -1.18 -20.91
CA SER A 330 -11.77 -2.33 -21.17
C SER A 330 -13.23 -1.88 -21.30
N GLY A 331 -13.81 -2.09 -22.49
CA GLY A 331 -15.17 -1.63 -22.79
C GLY A 331 -15.25 -0.10 -22.81
N ASP A 332 -16.26 0.47 -22.15
CA ASP A 332 -16.47 1.93 -22.10
C ASP A 332 -15.73 2.61 -20.93
N LEU A 333 -14.87 1.90 -20.22
CA LEU A 333 -14.15 2.46 -19.08
C LEU A 333 -12.99 3.36 -19.53
N PRO A 334 -12.79 4.51 -18.85
CA PRO A 334 -11.65 5.35 -19.13
C PRO A 334 -10.37 4.74 -18.58
N LYS A 335 -9.27 4.90 -19.31
CA LYS A 335 -7.94 4.43 -18.91
C LYS A 335 -6.93 5.56 -19.00
N PHE A 336 -6.07 5.69 -18.00
CA PHE A 336 -5.06 6.74 -17.97
C PHE A 336 -3.70 6.23 -17.51
N GLU A 337 -2.65 6.97 -17.86
CA GLU A 337 -1.32 6.76 -17.29
C GLU A 337 -1.30 7.11 -15.79
N PRO A 338 -0.49 6.41 -14.97
CA PRO A 338 -0.29 6.71 -13.56
C PRO A 338 0.12 8.16 -13.28
N SER A 339 0.90 8.75 -14.18
CA SER A 339 1.45 10.10 -14.08
C SER A 339 0.51 11.18 -14.62
N SER A 340 -0.64 10.81 -15.21
CA SER A 340 -1.60 11.77 -15.74
C SER A 340 -2.22 12.61 -14.63
N ASP A 341 -2.52 13.88 -14.95
CA ASP A 341 -3.13 14.81 -13.99
C ASP A 341 -4.47 14.26 -13.44
N VAL A 342 -5.22 13.52 -14.26
CA VAL A 342 -6.45 12.82 -13.86
C VAL A 342 -6.19 11.83 -12.72
N ILE A 343 -5.19 10.95 -12.86
CA ILE A 343 -4.89 9.96 -11.82
C ILE A 343 -4.30 10.64 -10.58
N VAL A 344 -3.44 11.65 -10.75
CA VAL A 344 -2.85 12.38 -9.63
C VAL A 344 -3.92 13.12 -8.82
N GLU A 345 -4.83 13.83 -9.48
CA GLU A 345 -5.95 14.51 -8.81
C GLU A 345 -6.88 13.51 -8.12
N TRP A 346 -7.22 12.39 -8.77
CA TRP A 346 -8.04 11.34 -8.17
C TRP A 346 -7.41 10.75 -6.90
N ARG A 347 -6.11 10.50 -6.93
CA ARG A 347 -5.33 10.00 -5.79
C ARG A 347 -5.31 11.01 -4.64
N ALA A 348 -5.08 12.30 -4.92
CA ALA A 348 -5.13 13.36 -3.92
C ALA A 348 -6.51 13.50 -3.27
N LEU A 349 -7.57 13.45 -4.10
CA LEU A 349 -8.96 13.45 -3.61
C LEU A 349 -9.24 12.23 -2.75
N THR A 350 -8.78 11.05 -3.15
CA THR A 350 -8.97 9.81 -2.39
C THR A 350 -8.46 9.97 -0.95
N VAL A 351 -7.25 10.47 -0.75
CA VAL A 351 -6.71 10.71 0.61
C VAL A 351 -7.61 11.68 1.40
N GLY A 352 -7.99 12.82 0.81
CA GLY A 352 -8.82 13.82 1.48
C GLY A 352 -10.24 13.33 1.82
N PHE A 353 -10.85 12.54 0.93
CA PHE A 353 -12.17 11.95 1.16
C PHE A 353 -12.13 10.84 2.21
N LEU A 354 -11.05 10.06 2.32
CA LEU A 354 -10.90 9.07 3.38
C LEU A 354 -10.84 9.73 4.76
N ASP A 355 -10.10 10.83 4.90
CA ASP A 355 -10.07 11.63 6.13
C ASP A 355 -11.46 12.23 6.46
N ALA A 356 -12.26 12.58 5.44
CA ALA A 356 -13.64 13.06 5.61
C ALA A 356 -14.65 11.94 5.93
N LEU A 357 -14.46 10.73 5.40
CA LEU A 357 -15.34 9.58 5.61
C LEU A 357 -15.20 8.98 7.01
N LEU A 358 -13.99 8.95 7.56
CA LEU A 358 -13.74 8.38 8.89
C LEU A 358 -14.69 8.90 9.98
N PRO A 359 -14.81 10.22 10.21
CA PRO A 359 -15.74 10.74 11.22
C PRO A 359 -17.21 10.45 10.88
N MET A 360 -17.58 10.39 9.59
CA MET A 360 -18.96 10.07 9.17
C MET A 360 -19.35 8.62 9.48
N VAL A 361 -18.43 7.69 9.29
CA VAL A 361 -18.61 6.28 9.66
C VAL A 361 -18.58 6.11 11.17
N ASN A 362 -17.65 6.77 11.86
CA ASN A 362 -17.57 6.73 13.33
C ASN A 362 -18.82 7.28 14.02
N ALA A 363 -19.52 8.24 13.42
CA ALA A 363 -20.80 8.74 13.94
C ALA A 363 -21.93 7.68 13.94
N LYS A 364 -21.72 6.53 13.29
CA LYS A 364 -22.66 5.41 13.21
C LYS A 364 -22.23 4.21 14.06
N LEU A 365 -21.05 4.26 14.70
CA LEU A 365 -20.48 3.16 15.45
C LEU A 365 -20.40 3.48 16.94
N ASP A 366 -20.60 2.48 17.79
CA ASP A 366 -20.47 2.64 19.25
C ASP A 366 -19.03 2.92 19.67
N LYS A 367 -18.07 2.33 18.95
CA LYS A 367 -16.63 2.54 19.15
C LYS A 367 -16.02 3.12 17.88
N PRO A 368 -15.25 4.21 17.98
CA PRO A 368 -14.65 4.82 16.81
C PRO A 368 -13.55 3.93 16.22
N LEU A 369 -13.54 3.83 14.90
CA LEU A 369 -12.43 3.29 14.13
C LEU A 369 -11.28 4.30 14.09
N VAL A 370 -10.08 3.77 13.92
CA VAL A 370 -8.96 4.52 13.35
C VAL A 370 -8.87 4.32 11.84
N LEU A 371 -8.14 5.20 11.14
CA LEU A 371 -8.01 5.16 9.68
C LEU A 371 -7.60 3.79 9.11
N PRO A 372 -6.60 3.05 9.64
CA PRO A 372 -6.28 1.72 9.11
C PRO A 372 -7.41 0.70 9.29
N GLN A 373 -8.28 0.83 10.29
CA GLN A 373 -9.45 -0.05 10.44
C GLN A 373 -10.55 0.30 9.44
N LEU A 374 -10.75 1.60 9.16
CA LEU A 374 -11.63 2.05 8.09
C LEU A 374 -11.17 1.52 6.74
N LEU A 375 -9.86 1.52 6.48
CA LEU A 375 -9.31 0.94 5.26
C LEU A 375 -9.63 -0.56 5.16
N GLU A 376 -9.33 -1.33 6.21
CA GLU A 376 -9.45 -2.80 6.20
C GLU A 376 -10.89 -3.29 6.06
N ALA A 377 -11.75 -2.92 7.00
CA ALA A 377 -13.13 -3.40 7.07
C ALA A 377 -14.10 -2.53 6.26
N GLY A 378 -13.68 -1.32 5.88
CA GLY A 378 -14.52 -0.34 5.22
C GLY A 378 -14.13 -0.13 3.76
N THR A 379 -13.42 0.96 3.46
CA THR A 379 -13.34 1.54 2.11
C THR A 379 -12.68 0.63 1.09
N TRP A 380 -11.65 -0.14 1.47
CA TRP A 380 -10.97 -1.04 0.55
C TRP A 380 -11.86 -2.24 0.18
N LYS A 381 -12.58 -2.80 1.17
CA LYS A 381 -13.55 -3.87 0.96
C LYS A 381 -14.78 -3.37 0.20
N ALA A 382 -15.31 -2.21 0.59
CA ALA A 382 -16.44 -1.55 -0.06
C ALA A 382 -16.17 -1.28 -1.54
N GLY A 383 -14.99 -0.76 -1.87
CA GLY A 383 -14.56 -0.54 -3.25
C GLY A 383 -14.53 -1.83 -4.08
N ARG A 384 -14.16 -2.96 -3.47
CA ARG A 384 -14.20 -4.29 -4.11
C ARG A 384 -15.62 -4.81 -4.33
N GLU A 385 -16.51 -4.63 -3.35
CA GLU A 385 -17.90 -5.12 -3.43
C GLU A 385 -18.72 -4.30 -4.44
N ILE A 386 -18.70 -2.97 -4.33
CA ILE A 386 -19.40 -2.12 -5.31
C ILE A 386 -18.85 -2.30 -6.73
N ALA A 387 -17.54 -2.57 -6.86
CA ALA A 387 -16.97 -2.84 -8.17
C ALA A 387 -17.58 -4.11 -8.79
N LYS A 388 -17.78 -5.17 -8.01
CA LYS A 388 -18.42 -6.41 -8.49
C LYS A 388 -19.91 -6.23 -8.77
N GLU A 389 -20.60 -5.40 -8.00
CA GLU A 389 -22.01 -5.06 -8.23
C GLU A 389 -22.20 -4.32 -9.57
N LYS A 390 -21.25 -3.44 -9.93
CA LYS A 390 -21.35 -2.58 -11.12
C LYS A 390 -20.73 -3.15 -12.39
N ARG A 391 -19.71 -4.00 -12.29
CA ARG A 391 -18.97 -4.52 -13.44
C ARG A 391 -18.67 -6.00 -13.26
N ALA A 392 -18.91 -6.79 -14.32
CA ALA A 392 -18.71 -8.23 -14.32
C ALA A 392 -17.27 -8.67 -13.99
N ASN A 393 -16.26 -7.88 -14.38
CA ASN A 393 -14.85 -8.16 -14.07
C ASN A 393 -14.45 -7.75 -12.64
N GLY A 394 -15.30 -7.00 -11.92
CA GLY A 394 -15.00 -6.43 -10.60
C GLY A 394 -13.81 -5.46 -10.61
N GLY A 395 -13.46 -4.89 -11.75
CA GLY A 395 -12.38 -3.91 -11.92
C GLY A 395 -12.80 -2.49 -11.51
N PRO A 396 -11.85 -1.56 -11.34
CA PRO A 396 -12.15 -0.18 -10.94
C PRO A 396 -12.93 0.58 -12.03
N PRO A 397 -13.66 1.65 -11.68
CA PRO A 397 -14.36 2.50 -12.64
C PRO A 397 -13.45 3.40 -13.48
N ILE A 398 -12.17 3.52 -13.11
CA ILE A 398 -11.11 4.18 -13.89
C ILE A 398 -9.92 3.23 -13.93
N GLU A 399 -9.50 2.85 -15.12
CA GLU A 399 -8.35 1.97 -15.32
C GLU A 399 -7.04 2.76 -15.30
N ILE A 400 -6.01 2.15 -14.72
CA ILE A 400 -4.65 2.70 -14.68
C ILE A 400 -3.78 1.80 -15.55
N GLN A 401 -3.04 2.37 -16.50
CA GLN A 401 -2.00 1.61 -17.20
C GLN A 401 -0.91 1.22 -16.20
N SER A 402 -0.70 -0.08 -15.99
CA SER A 402 0.30 -0.57 -15.05
C SER A 402 1.34 -1.41 -15.79
N ASP A 403 2.60 -1.21 -15.43
CA ASP A 403 3.76 -2.02 -15.83
C ASP A 403 4.22 -2.95 -14.69
N GLY A 404 3.42 -3.07 -13.61
CA GLY A 404 3.79 -3.83 -12.41
C GLY A 404 4.75 -3.10 -11.47
N THR A 405 5.08 -1.82 -11.71
CA THR A 405 5.92 -0.98 -10.83
C THR A 405 5.15 0.17 -10.16
N VAL A 406 3.86 0.30 -10.50
CA VAL A 406 2.94 1.29 -9.95
C VAL A 406 1.90 0.57 -9.07
N PHE A 407 1.83 1.00 -7.80
CA PHE A 407 1.17 0.31 -6.69
C PHE A 407 -0.09 1.02 -6.19
#